data_AF-A0A8H8IRX8-F1
#
_entry.id   AF-A0A8H8IRX8-F1
#
_cell.length_a   1.000
_cell.length_b   1.000
_cell.length_c   1.000
_cell.angle_alpha   90.00
_cell.angle_beta   90.00
_cell.angle_gamma   90.00
#
_symmetry.space_group_name_H-M   'P 1'
#
loop_
_entity.id
_entity.type
_entity.pdbx_description
1 polymer ?
#
loop_
_entity_poly.entity_id
_entity_poly.type
_entity_poly.pdbx_seq_one_letter_code
_entity_poly.pdbx_strand_id
1 'polypeptide(L)'
;MNRSTYSRFVTIPTPSQNAKPETGDDHVSSDDLKRHIDDALAASYDTVSLYITNDRWKQRWQKMCLSAQSDADSERDTSPSPRVKVQNTESGNLKVVSGPKDAESLMEAELWRAGGGFQRDELNIIRNDQAEYIVGFASDWLQLDSLDEGVRYDSEIALRQELQFASYLGIVNIILPAPRRNHETTSYARTISDCLTASSISSYINFSVRIPVCDVPPEEGSGAKGATGHDDELSATWEMWNTVRMVCGPTSRLSVALDLGPILPASPGILGRWAAEPVSHLILPATTFIPNAKGYPVLPKLVQTFLRDVFKAS
;
A
#
# COMPACT_ATOMS: atom_id res chain seq x y z
N MET A 1 5.02 -29.45 10.17
CA MET A 1 3.90 -28.71 10.81
C MET A 1 4.16 -27.24 10.54
N ASN A 2 3.48 -26.63 9.57
CA ASN A 2 3.55 -25.19 9.37
C ASN A 2 2.93 -24.52 10.60
N ARG A 3 3.76 -23.83 11.40
CA ARG A 3 3.28 -23.04 12.53
C ARG A 3 2.86 -21.68 11.97
N SER A 4 1.63 -21.26 12.22
CA SER A 4 1.17 -19.90 11.91
C SER A 4 2.00 -18.90 12.72
N THR A 5 2.51 -17.86 12.06
CA THR A 5 3.26 -16.77 12.67
C THR A 5 2.33 -15.60 12.98
N TYR A 6 2.55 -14.94 14.11
CA TYR A 6 1.77 -13.78 14.53
C TYR A 6 2.63 -12.53 14.49
N SER A 7 2.20 -11.54 13.70
CA SER A 7 2.88 -10.25 13.62
C SER A 7 2.11 -9.19 14.41
N ARG A 8 2.85 -8.34 15.14
CA ARG A 8 2.28 -7.13 15.74
C ARG A 8 2.45 -5.96 14.78
N PHE A 9 1.35 -5.34 14.38
CA PHE A 9 1.41 -4.08 13.65
C PHE A 9 1.85 -2.95 14.59
N VAL A 10 2.97 -2.30 14.26
CA VAL A 10 3.44 -1.12 14.96
C VAL A 10 3.00 0.08 14.15
N THR A 11 1.89 0.69 14.58
CA THR A 11 1.43 1.94 13.99
C THR A 11 2.34 3.06 14.46
N ILE A 12 3.04 3.67 13.53
CA ILE A 12 3.69 4.95 13.75
C ILE A 12 2.55 5.98 13.68
N PRO A 13 2.34 6.80 14.72
CA PRO A 13 1.16 7.65 14.80
C PRO A 13 1.20 8.74 13.72
N THR A 14 0.48 8.52 12.62
CA THR A 14 0.18 9.56 11.63
C THR A 14 -0.64 10.66 12.32
N PRO A 15 -0.24 11.94 12.30
CA PRO A 15 -1.03 12.99 12.92
C PRO A 15 -2.39 13.11 12.23
N SER A 16 -3.46 12.94 13.01
CA SER A 16 -4.83 13.19 12.57
C SER A 16 -4.96 14.62 12.02
N GLN A 17 -5.60 14.77 10.86
CA GLN A 17 -5.74 16.05 10.12
C GLN A 17 -6.45 17.19 10.88
N ASN A 18 -6.85 17.01 12.15
CA ASN A 18 -7.50 18.03 12.98
C ASN A 18 -6.79 18.35 14.31
N ALA A 19 -5.57 17.86 14.53
CA ALA A 19 -4.74 18.31 15.65
C ALA A 19 -3.72 19.35 15.15
N LYS A 20 -3.46 20.38 15.96
CA LYS A 20 -2.38 21.37 15.71
C LYS A 20 -1.08 20.65 15.33
N PRO A 21 -0.18 21.29 14.55
CA PRO A 21 1.11 20.73 14.19
C PRO A 21 2.00 20.72 15.44
N GLU A 22 1.76 19.77 16.33
CA GLU A 22 2.79 19.33 17.26
C GLU A 22 3.75 18.48 16.43
N THR A 23 5.03 18.82 16.53
CA THR A 23 6.18 18.13 15.94
C THR A 23 6.31 16.72 16.55
N GLY A 24 5.33 15.86 16.28
CA GLY A 24 5.36 14.44 16.58
C GLY A 24 6.20 13.76 15.50
N ASP A 25 7.26 13.09 15.92
CA ASP A 25 8.23 12.49 15.01
C ASP A 25 7.64 11.20 14.42
N ASP A 26 7.17 11.25 13.17
CA ASP A 26 6.76 10.07 12.37
C ASP A 26 7.97 9.15 12.03
N HIS A 27 9.16 9.49 12.51
CA HIS A 27 10.37 8.70 12.37
C HIS A 27 10.56 7.84 13.62
N VAL A 28 10.41 6.53 13.48
CA VAL A 28 10.84 5.60 14.53
C VAL A 28 12.36 5.59 14.57
N SER A 29 12.94 6.11 15.65
CA SER A 29 14.39 5.96 15.86
C SER A 29 14.74 4.48 15.79
N SER A 30 15.85 4.15 15.15
CA SER A 30 16.26 2.76 15.02
C SER A 30 16.39 2.05 16.38
N ASP A 31 16.72 2.78 17.44
CA ASP A 31 16.76 2.26 18.82
C ASP A 31 15.35 2.01 19.38
N ASP A 32 14.37 2.83 19.01
CA ASP A 32 12.96 2.61 19.37
C ASP A 32 12.36 1.40 18.63
N LEU A 33 12.73 1.18 17.36
CA LEU A 33 12.30 0.01 16.60
C LEU A 33 12.77 -1.29 17.26
N LYS A 34 14.02 -1.31 17.76
CA LYS A 34 14.53 -2.46 18.50
C LYS A 34 13.72 -2.74 19.76
N ARG A 35 13.41 -1.69 20.54
CA ARG A 35 12.52 -1.82 21.71
C ARG A 35 11.16 -2.39 21.32
N HIS A 36 10.56 -1.92 20.23
CA HIS A 36 9.29 -2.46 19.74
C HIS A 36 9.35 -3.93 19.32
N ILE A 37 10.47 -4.37 18.73
CA ILE A 37 10.72 -5.79 18.43
C ILE A 37 10.82 -6.59 19.73
N ASP A 38 11.63 -6.13 20.69
CA ASP A 38 11.80 -6.81 21.98
C ASP A 38 10.47 -6.92 22.75
N ASP A 39 9.67 -5.85 22.77
CA ASP A 39 8.34 -5.82 23.37
C ASP A 39 7.35 -6.77 22.67
N ALA A 40 7.42 -6.87 21.33
CA ALA A 40 6.59 -7.78 20.56
C ALA A 40 6.96 -9.25 20.86
N LEU A 41 8.25 -9.57 20.89
CA LEU A 41 8.76 -10.90 21.26
C LEU A 41 8.36 -11.26 22.70
N ALA A 42 8.45 -10.32 23.64
CA ALA A 42 8.01 -10.51 25.02
C ALA A 42 6.49 -10.77 25.12
N ALA A 43 5.69 -10.14 24.25
CA ALA A 43 4.25 -10.36 24.13
C ALA A 43 3.87 -11.62 23.30
N SER A 44 4.84 -12.48 22.96
CA SER A 44 4.65 -13.72 22.19
C SER A 44 4.24 -13.53 20.72
N TYR A 45 4.57 -12.38 20.13
CA TYR A 45 4.56 -12.22 18.66
C TYR A 45 5.86 -12.75 18.06
N ASP A 46 5.79 -13.27 16.84
CA ASP A 46 6.96 -13.79 16.11
C ASP A 46 7.65 -12.69 15.28
N THR A 47 6.87 -11.71 14.80
CA THR A 47 7.36 -10.61 13.94
C THR A 47 6.68 -9.27 14.24
N VAL A 48 7.22 -8.21 13.65
CA VAL A 48 6.68 -6.84 13.67
C VAL A 48 6.35 -6.40 12.25
N SER A 49 5.18 -5.80 12.07
CA SER A 49 4.73 -5.22 10.81
C SER A 49 4.84 -3.70 10.86
N LEU A 50 5.50 -3.09 9.87
CA LEU A 50 5.61 -1.64 9.75
C LEU A 50 5.81 -1.19 8.29
N TYR A 51 5.44 0.05 8.00
CA TYR A 51 5.74 0.67 6.70
C TYR A 51 7.25 0.90 6.55
N ILE A 52 7.77 0.63 5.35
CA ILE A 52 9.19 0.83 5.02
C ILE A 52 9.55 2.32 5.12
N THR A 53 8.65 3.17 4.63
CA THR A 53 8.78 4.63 4.55
C THR A 53 7.75 5.33 5.44
N ASN A 54 7.97 6.62 5.72
CA ASN A 54 7.09 7.43 6.56
C ASN A 54 6.39 8.57 5.81
N ASP A 55 5.66 9.43 6.53
CA ASP A 55 4.93 10.54 5.94
C ASP A 55 5.82 11.63 5.36
N ARG A 56 7.11 11.73 5.74
CA ARG A 56 8.05 12.66 5.09
C ARG A 56 8.31 12.26 3.66
N TRP A 57 8.46 10.96 3.40
CA TRP A 57 8.57 10.44 2.04
C TRP A 57 7.33 10.80 1.22
N LYS A 58 6.15 10.58 1.77
CA LYS A 58 4.87 10.96 1.14
C LYS A 58 4.81 12.45 0.82
N GLN A 59 5.17 13.32 1.78
CA GLN A 59 5.15 14.77 1.59
C GLN A 59 6.14 15.20 0.50
N ARG A 60 7.35 14.64 0.48
CA ARG A 60 8.33 14.94 -0.57
C ARG A 60 7.83 14.48 -1.93
N TRP A 61 7.30 13.26 -2.03
CA TRP A 61 6.70 12.75 -3.26
C TRP A 61 5.54 13.62 -3.74
N GLN A 62 4.62 14.03 -2.85
CA GLN A 62 3.50 14.91 -3.23
C GLN A 62 4.00 16.28 -3.72
N LYS A 63 5.02 16.83 -3.07
CA LYS A 63 5.67 18.07 -3.53
C LYS A 63 6.30 17.89 -4.92
N MET A 64 6.95 16.78 -5.21
CA MET A 64 7.59 16.55 -6.51
C MET A 64 6.60 16.23 -7.62
N CYS A 65 5.56 15.45 -7.32
CA CYS A 65 4.72 14.79 -8.33
C CYS A 65 3.33 15.42 -8.49
N LEU A 66 2.77 16.06 -7.45
CA LEU A 66 1.39 16.61 -7.49
C LEU A 66 1.33 18.14 -7.53
N SER A 67 2.33 18.84 -7.00
CA SER A 67 2.30 20.31 -6.89
C SER A 67 2.27 21.03 -8.24
N ALA A 68 2.77 20.40 -9.31
CA ALA A 68 2.70 20.95 -10.66
C ALA A 68 1.30 20.83 -11.29
N GLN A 69 0.42 19.98 -10.75
CA GLN A 69 -0.90 19.71 -11.32
C GLN A 69 -2.01 20.60 -10.74
N SER A 70 -1.86 21.09 -9.50
CA SER A 70 -2.91 21.89 -8.84
C SER A 70 -3.18 23.24 -9.50
N ASP A 71 -2.19 23.82 -10.17
CA ASP A 71 -2.35 25.12 -10.85
C ASP A 71 -2.95 24.98 -12.26
N ALA A 72 -2.98 23.76 -12.82
CA ALA A 72 -3.61 23.49 -14.11
C ALA A 72 -5.15 23.40 -14.01
N ASP A 73 -5.68 23.00 -12.84
CA ASP A 73 -7.13 22.85 -12.64
C ASP A 73 -7.88 24.16 -12.33
N SER A 74 -7.16 25.24 -12.05
CA SER A 74 -7.72 26.60 -11.91
C SER A 74 -7.99 27.31 -13.25
N GLU A 75 -7.50 26.78 -14.38
CA GLU A 75 -7.79 27.28 -15.73
C GLU A 75 -8.39 26.15 -16.60
N ARG A 76 -9.59 25.67 -16.25
CA ARG A 76 -10.39 24.85 -17.19
C ARG A 76 -10.91 25.71 -18.33
N ASP A 77 -10.07 25.89 -19.36
CA ASP A 77 -10.51 26.17 -20.72
C ASP A 77 -9.92 25.13 -21.68
N THR A 78 -10.79 24.63 -22.55
CA THR A 78 -10.65 23.42 -23.36
C THR A 78 -9.43 23.42 -24.29
N SER A 79 -8.43 22.55 -24.05
CA SER A 79 -7.60 21.92 -25.10
C SER A 79 -6.73 20.78 -24.54
N PRO A 80 -6.36 19.76 -25.36
CA PRO A 80 -5.63 18.58 -24.87
C PRO A 80 -4.11 18.77 -24.86
N SER A 81 -3.48 18.11 -23.88
CA SER A 81 -2.04 17.85 -23.70
C SER A 81 -1.17 19.01 -23.17
N PRO A 82 -0.13 18.72 -22.35
CA PRO A 82 0.64 19.73 -21.63
C PRO A 82 1.56 20.45 -22.61
N ARG A 83 1.11 21.57 -23.17
CA ARG A 83 2.00 22.49 -23.87
C ARG A 83 2.64 23.41 -22.85
N VAL A 84 3.94 23.20 -22.61
CA VAL A 84 4.83 24.18 -21.98
C VAL A 84 4.52 25.56 -22.57
N LYS A 85 4.08 26.52 -21.75
CA LYS A 85 3.87 27.92 -22.19
C LYS A 85 5.26 28.52 -22.46
N VAL A 86 5.71 28.44 -23.70
CA VAL A 86 6.99 29.01 -24.14
C VAL A 86 6.75 30.41 -24.70
N GLN A 87 7.40 31.41 -24.13
CA GLN A 87 7.36 32.78 -24.66
C GLN A 87 8.65 33.09 -25.41
N ASN A 88 8.53 33.53 -26.66
CA ASN A 88 9.66 34.00 -27.45
C ASN A 88 10.18 35.30 -26.87
N THR A 89 11.42 35.29 -26.41
CA THR A 89 12.17 36.52 -26.17
C THR A 89 12.79 36.98 -27.50
N GLU A 90 12.94 38.30 -27.67
CA GLU A 90 13.50 38.92 -28.89
C GLU A 90 14.91 38.42 -29.26
N SER A 91 15.56 37.68 -28.36
CA SER A 91 16.88 37.06 -28.50
C SER A 91 16.84 35.60 -28.98
N GLY A 92 15.67 35.04 -29.34
CA GLY A 92 15.55 33.69 -29.90
C GLY A 92 15.68 32.54 -28.90
N ASN A 93 15.73 32.81 -27.60
CA ASN A 93 15.77 31.78 -26.57
C ASN A 93 14.37 31.51 -25.98
N LEU A 94 14.02 30.22 -25.95
CA LEU A 94 12.80 29.66 -25.36
C LEU A 94 12.96 29.67 -23.83
N LYS A 95 12.17 30.49 -23.11
CA LYS A 95 12.17 30.52 -21.65
C LYS A 95 10.85 29.98 -21.12
N VAL A 96 10.92 28.92 -20.32
CA VAL A 96 9.78 28.37 -19.57
C VAL A 96 9.46 29.33 -18.42
N VAL A 97 8.23 29.82 -18.34
CA VAL A 97 7.77 30.67 -17.24
C VAL A 97 7.23 29.76 -16.14
N SER A 98 8.12 29.28 -15.29
CA SER A 98 7.79 28.67 -13.99
C SER A 98 8.30 29.59 -12.89
N GLY A 99 7.60 29.68 -11.75
CA GLY A 99 8.12 30.37 -10.59
C GLY A 99 9.45 29.73 -10.14
N PRO A 100 10.37 30.47 -9.50
CA PRO A 100 11.66 29.92 -9.08
C PRO A 100 11.51 28.69 -8.16
N LYS A 101 10.48 28.65 -7.31
CA LYS A 101 10.17 27.49 -6.45
C LYS A 101 9.62 26.27 -7.21
N ASP A 102 8.94 26.50 -8.33
CA ASP A 102 8.36 25.44 -9.16
C ASP A 102 9.44 24.82 -10.06
N ALA A 103 10.36 25.66 -10.55
CA ALA A 103 11.53 25.20 -11.30
C ALA A 103 12.45 24.31 -10.45
N GLU A 104 12.68 24.68 -9.19
CA GLU A 104 13.45 23.85 -8.25
C GLU A 104 12.75 22.52 -7.96
N SER A 105 11.43 22.54 -7.72
CA SER A 105 10.66 21.32 -7.43
C SER A 105 10.58 20.39 -8.63
N LEU A 106 10.45 20.94 -9.85
CA LEU A 106 10.48 20.16 -11.08
C LEU A 106 11.86 19.55 -11.34
N MET A 107 12.93 20.31 -11.12
CA MET A 107 14.30 19.80 -11.21
C MET A 107 14.55 18.68 -10.18
N GLU A 108 14.05 18.85 -8.95
CA GLU A 108 14.09 17.83 -7.90
C GLU A 108 13.37 16.55 -8.34
N ALA A 109 12.17 16.69 -8.94
CA ALA A 109 11.40 15.55 -9.46
C ALA A 109 12.13 14.82 -10.59
N GLU A 110 12.74 15.53 -11.54
CA GLU A 110 13.51 14.92 -12.63
C GLU A 110 14.77 14.18 -12.12
N LEU A 111 15.48 14.78 -11.16
CA LEU A 111 16.63 14.13 -10.52
C LEU A 111 16.22 12.87 -9.77
N TRP A 112 15.06 12.89 -9.12
CA TRP A 112 14.52 11.71 -8.45
C TRP A 112 14.14 10.61 -9.45
N ARG A 113 13.41 10.94 -10.52
CA ARG A 113 13.05 9.99 -11.60
C ARG A 113 14.28 9.38 -12.27
N ALA A 114 15.39 10.12 -12.36
CA ALA A 114 16.66 9.65 -12.91
C ALA A 114 17.42 8.65 -11.99
N GLY A 115 16.89 8.32 -10.81
CA GLY A 115 17.49 7.37 -9.87
C GLY A 115 17.92 8.00 -8.54
N GLY A 116 17.25 9.06 -8.10
CA GLY A 116 17.47 9.63 -6.77
C GLY A 116 17.06 8.65 -5.66
N GLY A 117 17.77 8.70 -4.53
CA GLY A 117 17.52 7.83 -3.38
C GLY A 117 16.62 8.46 -2.31
N PHE A 118 16.35 7.67 -1.27
CA PHE A 118 15.70 8.13 -0.05
C PHE A 118 16.60 9.07 0.75
N GLN A 119 15.98 10.02 1.45
CA GLN A 119 16.62 10.73 2.55
C GLN A 119 16.56 9.87 3.81
N ARG A 120 17.50 10.09 4.75
CA ARG A 120 17.63 9.22 5.93
C ARG A 120 16.40 9.28 6.83
N ASP A 121 15.79 10.46 6.94
CA ASP A 121 14.62 10.73 7.77
C ASP A 121 13.31 10.27 7.12
N GLU A 122 13.31 9.80 5.88
CA GLU A 122 12.14 9.28 5.15
C GLU A 122 11.86 7.79 5.45
N LEU A 123 12.78 7.12 6.13
CA LEU A 123 12.80 5.68 6.32
C LEU A 123 12.55 5.31 7.78
N ASN A 124 11.67 4.32 8.00
CA ASN A 124 11.44 3.77 9.33
C ASN A 124 12.42 2.65 9.68
N ILE A 125 12.93 1.96 8.65
CA ILE A 125 13.87 0.85 8.79
C ILE A 125 15.18 1.26 8.14
N ILE A 126 16.26 1.26 8.91
CA ILE A 126 17.58 1.70 8.41
C ILE A 126 18.62 0.58 8.56
N ARG A 127 18.46 -0.31 9.54
CA ARG A 127 19.45 -1.35 9.84
C ARG A 127 18.98 -2.72 9.37
N ASN A 128 19.93 -3.49 8.84
CA ASN A 128 19.70 -4.86 8.36
C ASN A 128 19.49 -5.86 9.52
N ASP A 129 20.10 -5.64 10.69
CA ASP A 129 19.93 -6.53 11.86
C ASP A 129 18.50 -6.59 12.38
N GLN A 130 17.65 -5.64 11.99
CA GLN A 130 16.24 -5.59 12.35
C GLN A 130 15.35 -6.32 11.32
N ALA A 131 15.84 -6.56 10.11
CA ALA A 131 15.04 -7.03 8.98
C ALA A 131 14.50 -8.46 9.15
N GLU A 132 15.18 -9.32 9.93
CA GLU A 132 14.78 -10.71 10.16
C GLU A 132 13.37 -10.83 10.77
N TYR A 133 13.02 -9.92 11.68
CA TYR A 133 11.75 -9.94 12.41
C TYR A 133 10.68 -9.05 11.78
N ILE A 134 10.91 -8.51 10.58
CA ILE A 134 10.05 -7.48 9.98
C ILE A 134 9.26 -8.02 8.79
N VAL A 135 7.96 -7.71 8.80
CA VAL A 135 7.10 -7.73 7.61
C VAL A 135 6.93 -6.29 7.14
N GLY A 136 7.47 -5.96 5.97
CA GLY A 136 7.44 -4.61 5.43
C GLY A 136 6.10 -4.30 4.78
N PHE A 137 5.53 -3.13 5.04
CA PHE A 137 4.41 -2.58 4.28
C PHE A 137 4.94 -1.55 3.29
N ALA A 138 4.54 -1.67 2.04
CA ALA A 138 4.72 -0.60 1.07
C ALA A 138 3.75 0.57 1.37
N SER A 139 4.08 1.76 0.90
CA SER A 139 3.28 2.96 1.09
C SER A 139 1.83 2.81 0.60
N ASP A 140 0.87 2.99 1.51
CA ASP A 140 -0.57 2.88 1.20
C ASP A 140 -1.11 3.99 0.28
N TRP A 141 -0.37 5.08 0.14
CA TRP A 141 -0.77 6.23 -0.68
C TRP A 141 -0.40 6.10 -2.16
N LEU A 142 0.39 5.07 -2.54
CA LEU A 142 0.80 4.82 -3.92
C LEU A 142 -0.41 4.49 -4.80
N GLN A 143 -0.47 5.09 -5.99
CA GLN A 143 -1.62 4.98 -6.90
C GLN A 143 -1.21 4.37 -8.24
N LEU A 144 -0.92 3.07 -8.24
CA LEU A 144 -0.46 2.34 -9.44
C LEU A 144 -1.58 2.13 -10.47
N ASP A 145 -2.82 2.35 -10.07
CA ASP A 145 -4.04 2.25 -10.87
C ASP A 145 -4.69 3.62 -11.13
N SER A 146 -3.96 4.72 -10.89
CA SER A 146 -4.45 6.07 -11.22
C SER A 146 -4.79 6.18 -12.71
N LEU A 147 -5.88 6.91 -13.00
CA LEU A 147 -6.26 7.27 -14.38
C LEU A 147 -5.29 8.28 -14.98
N ASP A 148 -4.60 9.06 -14.14
CA ASP A 148 -3.51 9.91 -14.58
C ASP A 148 -2.22 9.11 -14.75
N GLU A 149 -1.70 9.11 -15.98
CA GLU A 149 -0.47 8.43 -16.36
C GLU A 149 0.74 8.98 -15.60
N GLY A 150 0.79 10.28 -15.31
CA GLY A 150 1.89 10.90 -14.57
C GLY A 150 1.98 10.38 -13.14
N VAL A 151 0.87 10.45 -12.40
CA VAL A 151 0.76 9.89 -11.04
C VAL A 151 1.05 8.39 -11.01
N ARG A 152 0.57 7.64 -12.00
CA ARG A 152 0.83 6.20 -12.10
C ARG A 152 2.31 5.89 -12.29
N TYR A 153 2.96 6.58 -13.23
CA TYR A 153 4.38 6.42 -13.50
C TYR A 153 5.24 6.77 -12.28
N ASP A 154 4.93 7.88 -11.62
CA ASP A 154 5.64 8.29 -10.41
C ASP A 154 5.38 7.33 -9.24
N SER A 155 4.17 6.80 -9.10
CA SER A 155 3.86 5.79 -8.08
C SER A 155 4.60 4.48 -8.34
N GLU A 156 4.78 4.09 -9.60
CA GLU A 156 5.58 2.92 -9.99
C GLU A 156 7.06 3.09 -9.65
N ILE A 157 7.63 4.27 -9.91
CA ILE A 157 9.03 4.57 -9.52
C ILE A 157 9.17 4.51 -8.00
N ALA A 158 8.27 5.13 -7.26
CA ALA A 158 8.28 5.13 -5.80
C ALA A 158 8.16 3.71 -5.23
N LEU A 159 7.24 2.88 -5.75
CA LEU A 159 7.12 1.48 -5.34
C LEU A 159 8.41 0.72 -5.59
N ARG A 160 8.98 0.83 -6.80
CA ARG A 160 10.21 0.13 -7.16
C ARG A 160 11.35 0.52 -6.21
N GLN A 161 11.45 1.80 -5.87
CA GLN A 161 12.44 2.30 -4.93
C GLN A 161 12.25 1.70 -3.52
N GLU A 162 11.02 1.64 -3.01
CA GLU A 162 10.71 0.99 -1.73
C GLU A 162 11.10 -0.50 -1.73
N LEU A 163 10.80 -1.22 -2.82
CA LEU A 163 11.12 -2.64 -2.96
C LEU A 163 12.62 -2.90 -3.10
N GLN A 164 13.34 -2.05 -3.84
CA GLN A 164 14.80 -2.10 -3.93
C GLN A 164 15.45 -1.87 -2.56
N PHE A 165 14.91 -0.92 -1.78
CA PHE A 165 15.42 -0.64 -0.45
C PHE A 165 15.12 -1.79 0.53
N ALA A 166 13.93 -2.37 0.48
CA ALA A 166 13.61 -3.58 1.25
C ALA A 166 14.52 -4.76 0.88
N SER A 167 14.84 -4.90 -0.41
CA SER A 167 15.82 -5.88 -0.91
C SER A 167 17.21 -5.64 -0.36
N TYR A 168 17.65 -4.39 -0.26
CA TYR A 168 18.93 -4.02 0.32
C TYR A 168 19.01 -4.37 1.82
N LEU A 169 17.92 -4.16 2.55
CA LEU A 169 17.83 -4.49 3.96
C LEU A 169 17.66 -6.00 4.23
N GLY A 170 17.33 -6.81 3.23
CA GLY A 170 17.09 -8.24 3.40
C GLY A 170 15.69 -8.59 3.93
N ILE A 171 14.70 -7.70 3.77
CA ILE A 171 13.31 -7.98 4.14
C ILE A 171 12.72 -8.98 3.14
N VAL A 172 12.21 -10.10 3.65
CA VAL A 172 11.72 -11.21 2.81
C VAL A 172 10.25 -11.06 2.45
N ASN A 173 9.41 -10.56 3.36
CA ASN A 173 7.97 -10.49 3.15
C ASN A 173 7.52 -9.03 3.09
N ILE A 174 6.92 -8.64 1.96
CA ILE A 174 6.41 -7.28 1.74
C ILE A 174 4.93 -7.33 1.40
N ILE A 175 4.14 -6.54 2.11
CA ILE A 175 2.72 -6.33 1.85
C ILE A 175 2.56 -5.09 0.98
N LEU A 176 1.95 -5.29 -0.18
CA LEU A 176 1.65 -4.24 -1.16
C LEU A 176 0.29 -3.58 -0.85
N PRO A 177 0.09 -2.31 -1.21
CA PRO A 177 -1.18 -1.62 -1.02
C PRO A 177 -2.34 -2.34 -1.72
N ALA A 178 -3.55 -2.06 -1.29
CA ALA A 178 -4.73 -2.58 -1.97
C ALA A 178 -4.98 -1.82 -3.28
N PRO A 179 -5.27 -2.50 -4.41
CA PRO A 179 -5.76 -1.82 -5.60
C PRO A 179 -7.09 -1.12 -5.30
N ARG A 180 -7.33 0.03 -5.91
CA ARG A 180 -8.57 0.79 -5.73
C ARG A 180 -9.65 0.24 -6.64
N ARG A 181 -10.89 0.37 -6.17
CA ARG A 181 -12.06 -0.06 -6.93
C ARG A 181 -12.27 0.83 -8.16
N ASN A 182 -12.73 0.24 -9.27
CA ASN A 182 -13.11 0.93 -10.51
C ASN A 182 -11.97 1.65 -11.25
N HIS A 183 -10.73 1.35 -10.87
CA HIS A 183 -9.53 1.88 -11.49
C HIS A 183 -8.88 0.84 -12.43
N GLU A 184 -7.79 1.19 -13.09
CA GLU A 184 -7.09 0.29 -14.00
C GLU A 184 -6.31 -0.80 -13.24
N THR A 185 -6.99 -1.80 -12.68
CA THR A 185 -6.35 -2.94 -11.97
C THR A 185 -5.30 -3.66 -12.83
N THR A 186 -5.48 -3.67 -14.15
CA THR A 186 -4.50 -4.22 -15.09
C THR A 186 -3.17 -3.47 -15.04
N SER A 187 -3.21 -2.14 -14.92
CA SER A 187 -2.00 -1.31 -14.83
C SER A 187 -1.26 -1.58 -13.51
N TYR A 188 -2.00 -1.64 -12.39
CA TYR A 188 -1.48 -2.10 -11.10
C TYR A 188 -0.81 -3.49 -11.21
N ALA A 189 -1.47 -4.45 -11.86
CA ALA A 189 -0.96 -5.80 -12.02
C ALA A 189 0.31 -5.86 -12.90
N ARG A 190 0.40 -5.03 -13.95
CA ARG A 190 1.61 -4.93 -14.78
C ARG A 190 2.78 -4.41 -13.96
N THR A 191 2.58 -3.34 -13.17
CA THR A 191 3.63 -2.81 -12.30
C THR A 191 4.13 -3.87 -11.31
N ILE A 192 3.25 -4.71 -10.75
CA ILE A 192 3.67 -5.84 -9.90
C ILE A 192 4.47 -6.88 -10.70
N SER A 193 4.00 -7.26 -11.88
CA SER A 193 4.73 -8.20 -12.76
C SER A 193 6.13 -7.69 -13.10
N ASP A 194 6.26 -6.39 -13.36
CA ASP A 194 7.54 -5.74 -13.62
C ASP A 194 8.43 -5.78 -12.37
N CYS A 195 7.87 -5.53 -11.19
CA CYS A 195 8.62 -5.64 -9.92
C CYS A 195 9.05 -7.09 -9.61
N LEU A 196 8.25 -8.09 -9.98
CA LEU A 196 8.58 -9.51 -9.79
C LEU A 196 9.75 -9.96 -10.67
N THR A 197 9.83 -9.40 -11.88
CA THR A 197 10.83 -9.74 -12.91
C THR A 197 12.06 -8.83 -12.89
N ALA A 198 11.98 -7.68 -12.23
CA ALA A 198 13.07 -6.72 -12.12
C ALA A 198 14.31 -7.31 -11.44
N SER A 199 15.46 -7.24 -12.12
CA SER A 199 16.75 -7.72 -11.58
C SER A 199 17.28 -6.90 -10.41
N SER A 200 16.76 -5.68 -10.22
CA SER A 200 17.11 -4.80 -9.10
C SER A 200 16.44 -5.18 -7.78
N ILE A 201 15.45 -6.07 -7.82
CA ILE A 201 14.72 -6.55 -6.65
C ILE A 201 15.08 -8.01 -6.43
N SER A 202 15.47 -8.37 -5.20
CA SER A 202 15.87 -9.74 -4.88
C SER A 202 14.79 -10.77 -5.19
N SER A 203 15.19 -11.87 -5.82
CA SER A 203 14.33 -13.02 -6.11
C SER A 203 13.81 -13.74 -4.86
N TYR A 204 14.35 -13.43 -3.69
CA TYR A 204 13.93 -14.02 -2.41
C TYR A 204 12.75 -13.27 -1.78
N ILE A 205 12.38 -12.10 -2.28
CA ILE A 205 11.27 -11.32 -1.71
C ILE A 205 9.94 -11.89 -2.18
N ASN A 206 9.05 -12.14 -1.23
CA ASN A 206 7.65 -12.47 -1.44
C ASN A 206 6.79 -11.21 -1.36
N PHE A 207 5.93 -11.04 -2.35
CA PHE A 207 4.92 -9.98 -2.40
C PHE A 207 3.57 -10.53 -1.99
N SER A 208 2.92 -9.81 -1.10
CA SER A 208 1.58 -10.12 -0.61
C SER A 208 0.67 -8.94 -0.92
N VAL A 209 -0.25 -9.07 -1.86
CA VAL A 209 -1.15 -7.96 -2.21
C VAL A 209 -2.23 -7.86 -1.14
N ARG A 210 -2.36 -6.69 -0.50
CA ARG A 210 -3.45 -6.46 0.46
C ARG A 210 -4.78 -6.43 -0.29
N ILE A 211 -5.72 -7.29 0.07
CA ILE A 211 -7.05 -7.31 -0.54
C ILE A 211 -8.11 -7.42 0.55
N PRO A 212 -9.12 -6.53 0.57
CA PRO A 212 -10.24 -6.67 1.49
C PRO A 212 -11.02 -7.94 1.17
N VAL A 213 -11.36 -8.71 2.21
CA VAL A 213 -12.14 -9.95 2.08
C VAL A 213 -13.49 -9.74 1.41
N CYS A 214 -14.06 -8.56 1.62
CA CYS A 214 -15.27 -8.06 1.01
C CYS A 214 -15.20 -6.54 0.95
N ASP A 215 -15.80 -5.96 -0.07
CA ASP A 215 -15.98 -4.52 -0.13
C ASP A 215 -17.25 -4.14 0.63
N VAL A 216 -17.14 -3.22 1.57
CA VAL A 216 -18.31 -2.62 2.22
C VAL A 216 -18.35 -1.19 1.70
N PRO A 217 -19.36 -0.79 0.91
CA PRO A 217 -19.43 0.57 0.41
C PRO A 217 -19.44 1.55 1.58
N PRO A 218 -18.68 2.66 1.50
CA PRO A 218 -18.78 3.73 2.49
C PRO A 218 -20.23 4.22 2.47
N GLU A 219 -20.87 4.23 3.64
CA GLU A 219 -22.28 4.56 3.78
C GLU A 219 -22.58 5.99 3.31
N GLU A 220 -22.95 6.15 2.04
CA GLU A 220 -23.77 7.26 1.58
C GLU A 220 -25.20 6.76 1.48
N GLY A 221 -26.04 7.21 2.41
CA GLY A 221 -27.42 6.78 2.52
C GLY A 221 -28.21 7.02 1.24
N SER A 222 -28.58 5.95 0.54
CA SER A 222 -29.93 5.78 -0.02
C SER A 222 -30.15 4.36 -0.52
N GLY A 223 -31.31 3.80 -0.13
CA GLY A 223 -32.13 2.98 -1.01
C GLY A 223 -31.57 1.61 -1.38
N ALA A 224 -32.16 0.59 -0.75
CA ALA A 224 -32.29 -0.77 -1.27
C ALA A 224 -32.29 -0.84 -2.81
N LYS A 225 -31.15 -1.25 -3.39
CA LYS A 225 -31.11 -1.81 -4.74
C LYS A 225 -30.73 -3.28 -4.62
N GLY A 226 -31.72 -4.12 -4.91
CA GLY A 226 -31.65 -5.53 -5.29
C GLY A 226 -30.55 -6.40 -4.68
N ALA A 227 -30.94 -7.44 -3.96
CA ALA A 227 -30.10 -8.55 -3.50
C ALA A 227 -29.22 -9.22 -4.59
N THR A 228 -29.37 -8.86 -5.87
CA THR A 228 -28.53 -9.30 -6.99
C THR A 228 -27.24 -8.49 -7.16
N GLY A 229 -27.14 -7.26 -6.64
CA GLY A 229 -25.92 -6.43 -6.76
C GLY A 229 -24.86 -6.71 -5.70
N HIS A 230 -25.28 -7.22 -4.53
CA HIS A 230 -24.40 -7.49 -3.40
C HIS A 230 -23.47 -8.69 -3.63
N ASP A 231 -23.94 -9.74 -4.33
CA ASP A 231 -23.09 -10.90 -4.66
C ASP A 231 -22.07 -10.59 -5.78
N ASP A 232 -22.43 -9.73 -6.73
CA ASP A 232 -21.50 -9.21 -7.76
C ASP A 232 -20.45 -8.29 -7.14
N GLU A 233 -20.85 -7.46 -6.18
CA GLU A 233 -19.95 -6.55 -5.45
C GLU A 233 -18.98 -7.29 -4.52
N LEU A 234 -19.45 -8.33 -3.82
CA LEU A 234 -18.59 -9.24 -3.05
C LEU A 234 -17.67 -10.09 -3.94
N SER A 235 -18.03 -10.29 -5.22
CA SER A 235 -17.18 -10.95 -6.21
C SER A 235 -16.07 -10.02 -6.73
N ALA A 236 -16.25 -8.69 -6.66
CA ALA A 236 -15.31 -7.72 -7.23
C ALA A 236 -13.92 -7.76 -6.57
N THR A 237 -13.82 -7.99 -5.26
CA THR A 237 -12.51 -8.07 -4.56
C THR A 237 -11.73 -9.32 -4.94
N TRP A 238 -12.43 -10.45 -5.12
CA TRP A 238 -11.81 -11.67 -5.63
C TRP A 238 -11.46 -11.55 -7.13
N GLU A 239 -12.29 -10.88 -7.93
CA GLU A 239 -12.00 -10.61 -9.34
C GLU A 239 -10.79 -9.68 -9.53
N MET A 240 -10.61 -8.72 -8.62
CA MET A 240 -9.44 -7.86 -8.55
C MET A 240 -8.18 -8.68 -8.31
N TRP A 241 -8.18 -9.58 -7.31
CA TRP A 241 -7.09 -10.54 -7.10
C TRP A 241 -6.84 -11.41 -8.35
N ASN A 242 -7.91 -11.97 -8.91
CA ASN A 242 -7.82 -12.84 -10.07
C ASN A 242 -7.23 -12.10 -11.28
N THR A 243 -7.51 -10.80 -11.45
CA THR A 243 -6.87 -9.98 -12.48
C THR A 243 -5.36 -9.89 -12.25
N VAL A 244 -4.94 -9.59 -11.01
CA VAL A 244 -3.52 -9.47 -10.65
C VAL A 244 -2.78 -10.78 -10.89
N ARG A 245 -3.34 -11.91 -10.42
CA ARG A 245 -2.70 -13.23 -10.59
C ARG A 245 -2.61 -13.64 -12.07
N MET A 246 -3.63 -13.32 -12.88
CA MET A 246 -3.66 -13.68 -14.30
C MET A 246 -2.63 -12.90 -15.12
N VAL A 247 -2.40 -11.62 -14.77
CA VAL A 247 -1.37 -10.80 -15.42
C VAL A 247 0.04 -11.19 -14.99
N CYS A 248 0.26 -11.43 -13.69
CA CYS A 248 1.59 -11.81 -13.17
C CYS A 248 2.00 -13.24 -13.55
N GLY A 249 1.03 -14.09 -13.90
CA GLY A 249 1.26 -15.50 -14.20
C GLY A 249 1.58 -16.35 -12.97
N PRO A 250 1.90 -17.64 -13.16
CA PRO A 250 2.18 -18.56 -12.07
C PRO A 250 3.52 -18.23 -11.40
N THR A 251 3.47 -17.70 -10.18
CA THR A 251 4.66 -17.42 -9.36
C THR A 251 4.41 -17.79 -7.91
N SER A 252 5.39 -18.42 -7.26
CA SER A 252 5.33 -18.73 -5.82
C SER A 252 5.63 -17.51 -4.93
N ARG A 253 6.11 -16.42 -5.52
CA ARG A 253 6.48 -15.18 -4.82
C ARG A 253 5.30 -14.22 -4.65
N LEU A 254 4.15 -14.49 -5.26
CA LEU A 254 2.97 -13.65 -5.18
C LEU A 254 1.89 -14.36 -4.37
N SER A 255 1.38 -13.67 -3.36
CA SER A 255 0.36 -14.19 -2.44
C SER A 255 -0.62 -13.09 -2.06
N VAL A 256 -1.65 -13.46 -1.29
CA VAL A 256 -2.69 -12.54 -0.80
C VAL A 256 -2.44 -12.23 0.67
N ALA A 257 -2.49 -10.95 1.01
CA ALA A 257 -2.68 -10.46 2.37
C ALA A 257 -4.16 -10.07 2.54
N LEU A 258 -4.95 -10.97 3.12
CA LEU A 258 -6.39 -10.77 3.21
C LEU A 258 -6.74 -9.87 4.39
N ASP A 259 -7.37 -8.74 4.11
CA ASP A 259 -7.82 -7.78 5.11
C ASP A 259 -9.23 -8.12 5.59
N LEU A 260 -9.32 -8.45 6.89
CA LEU A 260 -10.53 -8.84 7.60
C LEU A 260 -11.11 -7.69 8.43
N GLY A 261 -10.72 -6.44 8.14
CA GLY A 261 -11.32 -5.25 8.72
C GLY A 261 -12.80 -5.06 8.38
N PRO A 262 -13.21 -5.27 7.11
CA PRO A 262 -14.63 -5.26 6.74
C PRO A 262 -15.42 -6.42 7.39
N ILE A 263 -16.73 -6.23 7.55
CA ILE A 263 -17.61 -7.26 8.12
C ILE A 263 -17.72 -8.43 7.14
N LEU A 264 -17.34 -9.63 7.58
CA LEU A 264 -17.42 -10.83 6.75
C LEU A 264 -18.86 -11.08 6.26
N PRO A 265 -19.04 -11.34 4.95
CA PRO A 265 -20.35 -11.69 4.43
C PRO A 265 -20.76 -13.08 4.94
N ALA A 266 -22.03 -13.21 5.33
CA ALA A 266 -22.57 -14.48 5.82
C ALA A 266 -22.72 -15.55 4.72
N SER A 267 -22.59 -15.16 3.45
CA SER A 267 -22.67 -16.01 2.27
C SER A 267 -21.42 -16.91 2.14
N PRO A 268 -21.54 -18.24 2.33
CA PRO A 268 -20.38 -19.14 2.34
C PRO A 268 -19.64 -19.23 1.00
N GLY A 269 -20.35 -18.98 -0.12
CA GLY A 269 -19.80 -19.13 -1.47
C GLY A 269 -18.66 -18.16 -1.80
N ILE A 270 -18.66 -16.97 -1.21
CA ILE A 270 -17.63 -15.94 -1.43
C ILE A 270 -16.37 -16.25 -0.61
N LEU A 271 -16.54 -16.59 0.67
CA LEU A 271 -15.43 -16.96 1.55
C LEU A 271 -14.73 -18.24 1.08
N GLY A 272 -15.47 -19.19 0.50
CA GLY A 272 -14.92 -20.42 -0.05
C GLY A 272 -13.94 -20.22 -1.20
N ARG A 273 -14.00 -19.10 -1.94
CA ARG A 273 -13.06 -18.83 -3.04
C ARG A 273 -11.65 -18.58 -2.53
N TRP A 274 -11.52 -17.87 -1.41
CA TRP A 274 -10.23 -17.57 -0.79
C TRP A 274 -9.50 -18.81 -0.28
N ALA A 275 -10.21 -19.91 0.00
CA ALA A 275 -9.59 -21.18 0.41
C ALA A 275 -8.77 -21.84 -0.71
N ALA A 276 -9.00 -21.46 -1.97
CA ALA A 276 -8.25 -21.96 -3.13
C ALA A 276 -7.15 -20.99 -3.60
N GLU A 277 -6.97 -19.86 -2.93
CA GLU A 277 -5.98 -18.83 -3.28
C GLU A 277 -4.77 -18.88 -2.33
N PRO A 278 -3.57 -18.43 -2.76
CA PRO A 278 -2.37 -18.45 -1.94
C PRO A 278 -2.39 -17.32 -0.89
N VAL A 279 -3.16 -17.51 0.19
CA VAL A 279 -3.24 -16.56 1.30
C VAL A 279 -2.06 -16.76 2.25
N SER A 280 -1.15 -15.78 2.32
CA SER A 280 0.05 -15.81 3.18
C SER A 280 -0.14 -15.02 4.48
N HIS A 281 -0.99 -13.98 4.45
CA HIS A 281 -1.21 -13.07 5.57
C HIS A 281 -2.70 -12.81 5.80
N LEU A 282 -3.08 -12.69 7.06
CA LEU A 282 -4.42 -12.33 7.51
C LEU A 282 -4.30 -11.08 8.39
N ILE A 283 -4.89 -9.97 7.95
CA ILE A 283 -4.86 -8.71 8.70
C ILE A 283 -6.14 -8.63 9.52
N LEU A 284 -5.98 -8.60 10.84
CA LEU A 284 -7.07 -8.58 11.82
C LEU A 284 -7.00 -7.30 12.65
N PRO A 285 -7.81 -6.28 12.33
CA PRO A 285 -7.92 -5.10 13.18
C PRO A 285 -8.44 -5.44 14.58
N ALA A 286 -8.02 -4.66 15.59
CA ALA A 286 -8.50 -4.82 16.96
C ALA A 286 -10.03 -4.63 17.06
N THR A 287 -10.61 -3.86 16.14
CA THR A 287 -12.06 -3.61 16.02
C THR A 287 -12.86 -4.86 15.63
N THR A 288 -12.21 -5.89 15.08
CA THR A 288 -12.86 -7.18 14.74
C THR A 288 -13.18 -8.01 15.98
N PHE A 289 -12.55 -7.71 17.13
CA PHE A 289 -12.78 -8.44 18.38
C PHE A 289 -13.98 -7.88 19.13
N ILE A 290 -14.85 -8.76 19.61
CA ILE A 290 -16.02 -8.44 20.43
C ILE A 290 -15.79 -8.92 21.87
N PRO A 291 -16.30 -8.23 22.90
CA PRO A 291 -16.18 -8.68 24.28
C PRO A 291 -17.06 -9.91 24.53
N ASN A 292 -16.53 -10.90 25.25
CA ASN A 292 -17.34 -12.00 25.78
C ASN A 292 -18.05 -11.59 27.10
N ALA A 293 -18.87 -12.49 27.66
CA ALA A 293 -19.58 -12.24 28.93
C ALA A 293 -18.64 -11.95 30.13
N LYS A 294 -17.35 -12.26 30.01
CA LYS A 294 -16.31 -11.99 31.02
C LYS A 294 -15.44 -10.76 30.68
N GLY A 295 -15.74 -10.04 29.59
CA GLY A 295 -15.00 -8.86 29.14
C GLY A 295 -13.72 -9.14 28.35
N TYR A 296 -13.41 -10.40 28.01
CA TYR A 296 -12.24 -10.71 27.18
C TYR A 296 -12.55 -10.57 25.69
N PRO A 297 -11.61 -10.10 24.86
CA PRO A 297 -11.78 -9.99 23.42
C PRO A 297 -11.86 -11.38 22.77
N VAL A 298 -12.92 -11.64 22.02
CA VAL A 298 -13.12 -12.87 21.25
C VAL A 298 -13.54 -12.54 19.83
N LEU A 299 -13.21 -13.42 18.89
CA LEU A 299 -13.66 -13.25 17.51
C LEU A 299 -15.13 -13.71 17.34
N PRO A 300 -15.92 -13.07 16.46
CA PRO A 300 -17.23 -13.57 16.07
C PRO A 300 -17.17 -15.00 15.51
N LYS A 301 -18.23 -15.80 15.70
CA LYS A 301 -18.26 -17.21 15.25
C LYS A 301 -17.98 -17.37 13.75
N LEU A 302 -18.44 -16.42 12.92
CA LEU A 302 -18.20 -16.42 11.47
C LEU A 302 -16.71 -16.31 11.14
N VAL A 303 -16.02 -15.34 11.76
CA VAL A 303 -14.56 -15.15 11.61
C VAL A 303 -13.80 -16.37 12.13
N GLN A 304 -14.19 -16.94 13.28
CA GLN A 304 -13.56 -18.16 13.80
C GLN A 304 -13.67 -19.34 12.83
N THR A 305 -14.84 -19.53 12.20
CA THR A 305 -15.03 -20.61 11.23
C THR A 305 -14.17 -20.38 9.99
N PHE A 306 -14.17 -19.16 9.45
CA PHE A 306 -13.35 -18.80 8.31
C PHE A 306 -11.85 -19.03 8.57
N LEU A 307 -11.33 -18.53 9.70
CA LEU A 307 -9.92 -18.72 10.07
C LEU A 307 -9.56 -20.20 10.22
N ARG A 308 -10.44 -21.01 10.82
CA ARG A 308 -10.22 -22.46 10.93
C ARG A 308 -10.12 -23.13 9.57
N ASP A 309 -10.87 -22.68 8.57
CA ASP A 309 -10.85 -23.27 7.24
C ASP A 309 -9.60 -22.84 6.46
N VAL A 310 -9.19 -21.57 6.56
CA VAL A 310 -7.93 -21.08 5.98
C VAL A 310 -6.72 -21.81 6.57
N PHE A 311 -6.68 -22.01 7.90
CA PHE A 311 -5.57 -22.71 8.56
C PHE A 311 -5.50 -24.21 8.27
N LYS A 312 -6.58 -24.84 7.81
CA LYS A 312 -6.55 -26.25 7.36
C LYS A 312 -6.04 -26.39 5.93
N ALA A 313 -6.22 -25.34 5.12
CA ALA A 313 -5.83 -25.33 3.71
C ALA A 313 -4.34 -24.99 3.52
N SER A 314 -3.68 -24.43 4.53
CA SER A 314 -2.26 -24.04 4.58
C SER A 314 -1.36 -25.11 5.23
#